data_AF-A8F693-F1
#
_entry.id   AF-A8F693-F1
#
_cell.length_a   1.000
_cell.length_b   1.000
_cell.length_c   1.000
_cell.angle_alpha   90.00
_cell.angle_beta   90.00
_cell.angle_gamma   90.00
#
_symmetry.space_group_name_H-M   'P 1'
#
loop_
_entity.id
_entity.type
_entity.pdbx_description
1 polymer ?
#
loop_
_entity_poly.entity_id
_entity_poly.type
_entity_poly.pdbx_seq_one_letter_code
_entity_poly.pdbx_strand_id
1 'polypeptide(L)'
;MKARILIVLFVLICMFLLAKDVFYITEFESKTEYEIEYMLDSELHTWVGKKEYIDIHSEKFDLILSILQKNKGYVDKLENQLETSNKQVEDLQNQLESMTASVTNLQTSLHERDRLIADLENQLRKKDDMINNLKQQLQNQENINKSQKELIEKKDEYISILEGTVPATATKLVKEKDEQIFMLTDQLSDAQASITTLQEMLYQREKQIEELEEELANANEQIQSLTMLLETADGSVTNLTDALQQKQDQIDALVKKLADSQKREEQLRNKLSESLSTLNSLRELWLKAQDAVFQWKNFNEEAKQMIEQLGNSLSSE
;
A
#
# COMPACT_ATOMS: atom_id res chain seq x y z
N MET A 1 59.89 169.05 56.45
CA MET A 1 59.06 168.04 55.74
C MET A 1 59.87 166.88 55.13
N LYS A 2 61.09 167.07 54.63
CA LYS A 2 61.87 165.99 53.96
C LYS A 2 62.28 164.80 54.86
N ALA A 3 62.56 165.02 56.15
CA ALA A 3 62.98 163.93 57.06
C ALA A 3 61.86 162.95 57.45
N ARG A 4 60.59 163.39 57.48
CA ARG A 4 59.46 162.53 57.86
C ARG A 4 59.04 161.56 56.74
N ILE A 5 59.18 161.97 55.48
CA ILE A 5 58.85 161.13 54.33
C ILE A 5 59.89 160.02 54.16
N LEU A 6 61.17 160.29 54.41
CA LEU A 6 62.23 159.28 54.31
C LEU A 6 62.07 158.16 55.35
N ILE A 7 61.63 158.49 56.57
CA ILE A 7 61.39 157.51 57.64
C ILE A 7 60.18 156.64 57.31
N VAL A 8 59.08 157.23 56.82
CA VAL A 8 57.89 156.46 56.43
C VAL A 8 58.18 155.55 55.25
N LEU A 9 58.96 156.02 54.26
CA LEU A 9 59.36 155.20 53.12
C LEU A 9 60.32 154.08 53.54
N PHE A 10 61.26 154.34 54.45
CA PHE A 10 62.16 153.32 54.99
C PHE A 10 61.39 152.26 55.79
N VAL A 11 60.40 152.68 56.59
CA VAL A 11 59.53 151.75 57.34
C VAL A 11 58.64 150.94 56.40
N LEU A 12 58.09 151.54 55.34
CA LEU A 12 57.27 150.84 54.34
C LEU A 12 58.11 149.87 53.50
N ILE A 13 59.33 150.25 53.13
CA ILE A 13 60.27 149.38 52.42
C ILE A 13 60.70 148.25 53.35
N CYS A 14 61.02 148.51 54.64
CA CYS A 14 61.26 147.45 55.62
C CYS A 14 60.04 146.55 55.85
N MET A 15 58.81 147.11 55.84
CA MET A 15 57.58 146.33 55.95
C MET A 15 57.36 145.41 54.76
N PHE A 16 57.75 145.85 53.55
CA PHE A 16 57.63 145.04 52.34
C PHE A 16 58.78 144.01 52.20
N LEU A 17 59.99 144.36 52.65
CA LEU A 17 61.15 143.46 52.68
C LEU A 17 61.05 142.38 53.77
N LEU A 18 60.18 142.57 54.77
CA LEU A 18 59.89 141.61 55.84
C LEU A 18 58.50 141.00 55.71
N ALA A 19 57.85 141.13 54.53
CA ALA A 19 56.57 140.49 54.27
C ALA A 19 56.78 138.97 54.26
N LYS A 20 56.50 138.35 55.41
CA LYS A 20 56.46 136.91 55.58
C LYS A 20 55.23 136.38 54.86
N ASP A 21 55.44 135.49 53.92
CA ASP A 21 54.37 134.75 53.26
C ASP A 21 54.54 133.26 53.60
N VAL A 22 53.48 132.47 53.39
CA VAL A 22 53.37 131.14 53.99
C VAL A 22 52.91 130.13 52.95
N PHE A 23 53.52 128.94 52.96
CA PHE A 23 52.99 127.79 52.24
C PHE A 23 52.94 126.54 53.13
N TYR A 24 52.16 125.56 52.70
CA TYR A 24 51.88 124.35 53.46
C TYR A 24 52.54 123.13 52.83
N ILE A 25 53.07 122.24 53.67
CA ILE A 25 53.56 120.93 53.25
C ILE A 25 52.90 119.86 54.10
N THR A 26 52.32 118.84 53.47
CA THR A 26 51.71 117.71 54.17
C THR A 26 52.68 116.55 54.32
N GLU A 27 52.80 115.99 55.52
CA GLU A 27 53.40 114.67 55.75
C GLU A 27 52.31 113.59 55.53
N PHE A 28 52.51 112.70 54.56
CA PHE A 28 51.48 111.79 54.04
C PHE A 28 51.09 110.67 55.01
N GLU A 29 52.05 110.13 55.77
CA GLU A 29 51.80 109.01 56.70
C GLU A 29 50.93 109.47 57.88
N SER A 30 51.24 110.65 58.45
CA SER A 30 50.50 111.25 59.56
C SER A 30 49.33 112.14 59.13
N LYS A 31 49.24 112.47 57.84
CA LYS A 31 48.32 113.47 57.27
C LYS A 31 48.42 114.84 57.94
N THR A 32 49.58 115.18 58.49
CA THR A 32 49.80 116.43 59.21
C THR A 32 50.28 117.50 58.24
N GLU A 33 49.73 118.71 58.33
CA GLU A 33 50.08 119.84 57.46
C GLU A 33 50.99 120.83 58.23
N TYR A 34 52.10 121.22 57.62
CA TYR A 34 53.12 122.05 58.23
C TYR A 34 53.18 123.40 57.53
N GLU A 35 53.10 124.45 58.34
CA GLU A 35 53.16 125.84 57.91
C GLU A 35 54.62 126.31 57.81
N ILE A 36 55.03 126.70 56.61
CA ILE A 36 56.38 127.20 56.31
C ILE A 36 56.30 128.67 55.93
N GLU A 37 56.80 129.52 56.83
CA GLU A 37 57.01 130.94 56.57
C GLU A 37 58.29 131.14 55.74
N TYR A 38 58.20 132.03 54.76
CA TYR A 38 59.34 132.45 53.94
C TYR A 38 59.35 133.96 53.74
N MET A 39 60.53 134.50 53.42
CA MET A 39 60.71 135.92 53.13
C MET A 39 61.36 136.09 51.75
N LEU A 40 60.96 137.14 51.04
CA LEU A 40 61.65 137.55 49.81
C LEU A 40 62.95 138.24 50.23
N ASP A 41 64.10 137.69 49.82
CA ASP A 41 65.38 138.29 50.19
C ASP A 41 65.50 139.72 49.62
N SER A 42 65.97 140.63 50.47
CA SER A 42 66.11 142.07 50.22
C SER A 42 67.47 142.49 49.71
N GLU A 43 68.45 141.57 49.63
CA GLU A 43 69.79 141.93 49.20
C GLU A 43 69.84 142.25 47.71
N LEU A 44 70.00 143.55 47.45
CA LEU A 44 70.25 144.15 46.15
C LEU A 44 71.66 143.76 45.66
N HIS A 45 71.84 142.51 45.23
CA HIS A 45 72.97 142.10 44.40
C HIS A 45 72.55 142.11 42.91
N THR A 46 73.37 142.79 42.12
CA THR A 46 73.19 143.08 40.69
C THR A 46 72.88 141.86 39.82
N TRP A 47 71.77 141.94 39.06
CA TRP A 47 71.46 141.34 37.74
C TRP A 47 72.21 140.04 37.35
N VAL A 48 71.52 138.88 37.28
CA VAL A 48 71.03 138.22 36.04
C VAL A 48 70.09 137.06 36.43
N GLY A 49 68.82 137.12 36.00
CA GLY A 49 68.05 135.94 35.57
C GLY A 49 67.41 135.01 36.61
N LYS A 50 66.06 135.03 36.60
CA LYS A 50 65.12 133.97 36.99
C LYS A 50 64.95 133.60 38.48
N LYS A 51 63.65 133.59 38.84
CA LYS A 51 62.97 133.04 40.02
C LYS A 51 63.35 133.73 41.33
N GLU A 52 62.32 134.28 41.98
CA GLU A 52 62.38 134.88 43.31
C GLU A 52 63.23 134.02 44.24
N TYR A 53 64.30 134.60 44.79
CA TYR A 53 65.10 133.96 45.84
C TYR A 53 64.30 134.06 47.13
N ILE A 54 63.83 132.91 47.58
CA ILE A 54 63.06 132.78 48.80
C ILE A 54 64.04 132.40 49.90
N ASP A 55 64.17 133.26 50.90
CA ASP A 55 64.96 132.99 52.10
C ASP A 55 64.10 132.25 53.11
N ILE A 56 64.51 131.01 53.39
CA ILE A 56 63.88 130.14 54.38
C ILE A 56 64.92 129.87 55.47
N HIS A 57 64.53 130.05 56.73
CA HIS A 57 65.39 129.71 57.86
C HIS A 57 65.83 128.24 57.79
N SER A 58 67.11 127.97 58.07
CA SER A 58 67.69 126.61 58.02
C SER A 58 66.83 125.56 58.72
N GLU A 59 66.28 125.87 59.90
CA GLU A 59 65.43 124.95 60.66
C GLU A 59 64.14 124.55 59.92
N LYS A 60 63.55 125.50 59.18
CA LYS A 60 62.37 125.25 58.33
C LYS A 60 62.75 124.51 57.06
N PHE A 61 63.92 124.79 56.49
CA PHE A 61 64.46 124.03 55.36
C PHE A 61 64.75 122.56 55.74
N ASP A 62 65.33 122.33 56.93
CA ASP A 62 65.56 121.00 57.49
C ASP A 62 64.24 120.25 57.77
N LEU A 63 63.22 120.97 58.25
CA LEU A 63 61.86 120.43 58.40
C LEU A 63 61.26 120.01 57.05
N ILE A 64 61.38 120.85 56.02
CA ILE A 64 60.96 120.51 54.65
C ILE A 64 61.67 119.24 54.17
N LEU A 65 62.99 119.16 54.35
CA LEU A 65 63.80 118.02 53.92
C LEU A 65 63.39 116.74 54.67
N SER A 66 63.13 116.85 55.98
CA SER A 66 62.62 115.74 56.79
C SER A 66 61.25 115.27 56.32
N ILE A 67 60.30 116.18 56.05
CA ILE A 67 58.96 115.82 55.58
C ILE A 67 59.05 115.15 54.19
N LEU A 68 59.88 115.68 53.29
CA LEU A 68 60.12 115.08 51.98
C LEU A 68 60.71 113.66 52.08
N GLN A 69 61.66 113.44 53.00
CA GLN A 69 62.23 112.11 53.25
C GLN A 69 61.18 111.13 53.79
N LYS A 70 60.34 111.57 54.74
CA LYS A 70 59.26 110.75 55.28
C LYS A 70 58.20 110.43 54.23
N ASN A 71 57.78 111.42 53.44
CA ASN A 71 56.85 111.24 52.33
C ASN A 71 57.39 110.27 51.29
N LYS A 72 58.68 110.37 50.96
CA LYS A 72 59.36 109.40 50.09
C LYS A 72 59.26 107.99 50.67
N GLY A 73 59.61 107.80 51.95
CA GLY A 73 59.50 106.50 52.60
C GLY A 73 58.06 105.96 52.65
N TYR A 74 57.06 106.82 52.81
CA TYR A 74 55.65 106.44 52.78
C TYR A 74 55.19 106.04 51.37
N VAL A 75 55.62 106.76 50.33
CA VAL A 75 55.39 106.40 48.92
C VAL A 75 56.05 105.05 48.62
N ASP A 76 57.31 104.84 49.03
CA ASP A 76 58.02 103.57 48.85
C ASP A 76 57.28 102.40 49.54
N LYS A 77 56.72 102.61 50.75
CA LYS A 77 55.89 101.61 51.43
C LYS A 77 54.63 101.26 50.63
N LEU A 78 53.91 102.26 50.11
CA LEU A 78 52.71 102.06 49.30
C LEU A 78 53.04 101.37 47.97
N GLU A 79 54.14 101.73 47.33
CA GLU A 79 54.61 101.07 46.10
C GLU A 79 54.91 99.59 46.34
N ASN A 80 55.59 99.25 47.45
CA ASN A 80 55.84 97.86 47.82
C ASN A 80 54.55 97.08 48.12
N GLN A 81 53.57 97.69 48.79
CA GLN A 81 52.27 97.08 49.04
C GLN A 81 51.50 96.87 47.73
N LEU A 82 51.53 97.84 46.82
CA LEU A 82 50.90 97.75 45.51
C LEU A 82 51.54 96.64 44.68
N GLU A 83 52.87 96.54 44.67
CA GLU A 83 53.60 95.46 43.97
C GLU A 83 53.23 94.08 44.56
N THR A 84 53.19 93.96 45.89
CA THR A 84 52.79 92.71 46.55
C THR A 84 51.35 92.32 46.21
N SER A 85 50.43 93.28 46.24
CA SER A 85 49.02 93.07 45.89
C SER A 85 48.86 92.69 44.41
N ASN A 86 49.62 93.33 43.51
CA ASN A 86 49.65 92.97 42.09
C ASN A 86 50.13 91.53 41.87
N LYS A 87 51.17 91.10 42.57
CA LYS A 87 51.63 89.69 42.52
C LYS A 87 50.57 88.71 43.03
N GLN A 88 49.82 89.07 44.07
CA GLN A 88 48.72 88.25 44.57
C GLN A 88 47.56 88.17 43.58
N VAL A 89 47.22 89.28 42.92
CA VAL A 89 46.19 89.29 41.86
C VAL A 89 46.61 88.41 40.69
N GLU A 90 47.88 88.47 40.27
CA GLU A 90 48.43 87.63 39.21
C GLU A 90 48.38 86.14 39.58
N ASP A 91 48.76 85.77 40.80
CA ASP A 91 48.67 84.37 41.27
C ASP A 91 47.22 83.86 41.30
N LEU A 92 46.28 84.66 41.82
CA LEU A 92 44.85 84.32 41.82
C LEU A 92 44.27 84.18 40.40
N GLN A 93 44.72 85.02 39.46
CA GLN A 93 44.33 84.90 38.05
C GLN A 93 44.81 83.58 37.45
N ASN A 94 46.07 83.21 37.67
CA ASN A 94 46.62 81.95 37.20
C ASN A 94 45.89 80.73 37.82
N GLN A 95 45.57 80.79 39.11
CA GLN A 95 44.78 79.74 39.77
C GLN A 95 43.37 79.64 39.18
N LEU A 96 42.70 80.78 38.92
CA LEU A 96 41.37 80.80 38.31
C LEU A 96 41.38 80.23 36.89
N GLU A 97 42.38 80.56 36.08
CA GLU A 97 42.56 79.99 34.74
C GLU A 97 42.75 78.46 34.82
N SER A 98 43.60 77.99 35.73
CA SER A 98 43.82 76.56 35.95
C SER A 98 42.55 75.82 36.38
N MET A 99 41.80 76.38 37.33
CA MET A 99 40.51 75.81 37.76
C MET A 99 39.48 75.82 36.63
N THR A 100 39.43 76.90 35.83
CA THR A 100 38.52 77.00 34.67
C THR A 100 38.82 75.89 33.66
N ALA A 101 40.10 75.68 33.31
CA ALA A 101 40.50 74.60 32.43
C ALA A 101 40.15 73.21 32.99
N SER A 102 40.32 73.01 34.31
CA SER A 102 39.95 71.76 34.98
C SER A 102 38.43 71.50 34.91
N VAL A 103 37.61 72.52 35.16
CA VAL A 103 36.14 72.43 35.06
C VAL A 103 35.73 72.10 33.63
N THR A 104 36.32 72.74 32.62
CA THR A 104 36.02 72.43 31.21
C THR A 104 36.37 70.98 30.87
N ASN A 105 37.53 70.48 31.30
CA ASN A 105 37.92 69.09 31.08
C ASN A 105 36.97 68.09 31.76
N LEU A 106 36.55 68.37 33.00
CA LEU A 106 35.58 67.56 33.71
C LEU A 106 34.21 67.55 33.02
N GLN A 107 33.76 68.69 32.48
CA GLN A 107 32.52 68.79 31.71
C GLN A 107 32.59 67.95 30.43
N THR A 108 33.70 67.99 29.69
CA THR A 108 33.91 67.15 28.52
C THR A 108 33.85 65.66 28.87
N SER A 109 34.56 65.25 29.93
CA SER A 109 34.56 63.86 30.37
C SER A 109 33.18 63.39 30.84
N LEU A 110 32.40 64.27 31.48
CA LEU A 110 31.03 63.97 31.90
C LEU A 110 30.12 63.74 30.69
N HIS A 111 30.20 64.59 29.67
CA HIS A 111 29.45 64.41 28.42
C HIS A 111 29.82 63.13 27.66
N GLU A 112 31.10 62.73 27.67
CA GLU A 112 31.52 61.45 27.09
C GLU A 112 30.92 60.25 27.84
N ARG A 113 30.88 60.32 29.18
CA ARG A 113 30.26 59.29 30.01
C ARG A 113 28.75 59.22 29.78
N ASP A 114 28.06 60.34 29.67
CA ASP A 114 26.61 60.37 29.37
C ASP A 114 26.30 59.68 28.03
N ARG A 115 27.13 59.92 27.01
CA ARG A 115 26.99 59.24 25.71
C ARG A 115 27.22 57.73 25.83
N LEU A 116 28.23 57.31 26.60
CA LEU A 116 28.52 55.90 26.82
C LEU A 116 27.37 55.21 27.58
N ILE A 117 26.80 55.86 28.61
CA ILE A 117 25.65 55.35 29.35
C ILE A 117 24.46 55.15 28.41
N ALA A 118 24.14 56.16 27.58
CA ALA A 118 23.03 56.06 26.63
C ALA A 118 23.22 54.92 25.61
N ASP A 119 24.46 54.70 25.13
CA ASP A 119 24.75 53.58 24.23
C ASP A 119 24.59 52.22 24.93
N LEU A 120 25.11 52.08 26.15
CA LEU A 120 24.98 50.85 26.94
C LEU A 120 23.52 50.54 27.27
N GLU A 121 22.71 51.53 27.62
CA GLU A 121 21.27 51.37 27.85
C GLU A 121 20.55 50.88 26.59
N ASN A 122 20.90 51.42 25.41
CA ASN A 122 20.35 50.98 24.14
C ASN A 122 20.77 49.53 23.79
N GLN A 123 22.03 49.17 24.05
CA GLN A 123 22.49 47.80 23.88
C GLN A 123 21.76 46.82 24.82
N LEU A 124 21.54 47.23 26.06
CA LEU A 124 20.84 46.42 27.07
C LEU A 124 19.39 46.18 26.64
N ARG A 125 18.69 47.23 26.17
CA ARG A 125 17.33 47.10 25.62
C ARG A 125 17.25 46.12 24.45
N LYS A 126 18.20 46.19 23.50
CA LYS A 126 18.26 45.24 22.38
C LYS A 126 18.47 43.80 22.84
N LYS A 127 19.30 43.59 23.87
CA LYS A 127 19.49 42.25 24.46
C LYS A 127 18.24 41.75 25.16
N ASP A 128 17.52 42.61 25.88
CA ASP A 128 16.24 42.23 26.50
C ASP A 128 15.19 41.83 25.46
N ASP A 129 15.08 42.58 24.37
CA ASP A 129 14.20 42.23 23.24
C ASP A 129 14.56 40.86 22.65
N MET A 130 15.86 40.60 22.47
CA MET A 130 16.36 39.31 21.97
C MET A 130 16.07 38.15 22.95
N ILE A 131 16.26 38.37 24.25
CA ILE A 131 15.95 37.39 25.29
C ILE A 131 14.44 37.07 25.28
N ASN A 132 13.58 38.08 25.13
CA ASN A 132 12.14 37.88 25.07
C ASN A 132 11.73 37.09 23.83
N ASN A 133 12.34 37.37 22.67
CA ASN A 133 12.11 36.58 21.45
C ASN A 133 12.53 35.12 21.63
N LEU A 134 13.74 34.89 22.16
CA LEU A 134 14.25 33.53 22.42
C LEU A 134 13.35 32.76 23.41
N LYS A 135 12.83 33.42 24.44
CA LYS A 135 11.86 32.81 25.37
C LYS A 135 10.58 32.36 24.67
N GLN A 136 10.04 33.20 23.78
CA GLN A 136 8.85 32.84 22.99
C GLN A 136 9.13 31.66 22.04
N GLN A 137 10.29 31.64 21.39
CA GLN A 137 10.71 30.53 20.54
C GLN A 137 10.86 29.23 21.33
N LEU A 138 11.46 29.28 22.52
CA LEU A 138 11.60 28.13 23.41
C LEU A 138 10.23 27.57 23.81
N GLN A 139 9.30 28.43 24.22
CA GLN A 139 7.95 28.04 24.59
C GLN A 139 7.19 27.39 23.42
N ASN A 140 7.35 27.93 22.21
CA ASN A 140 6.78 27.31 21.01
C ASN A 140 7.37 25.92 20.74
N GLN A 141 8.68 25.76 20.91
CA GLN A 141 9.35 24.48 20.74
C GLN A 141 8.90 23.45 21.78
N GLU A 142 8.71 23.85 23.04
CA GLU A 142 8.17 22.99 24.09
C GLU A 142 6.76 22.49 23.75
N ASN A 143 5.90 23.38 23.24
CA ASN A 143 4.56 23.01 22.79
C ASN A 143 4.60 22.01 21.62
N ILE A 144 5.47 22.25 20.62
CA ILE A 144 5.66 21.33 19.49
C ILE A 144 6.12 19.96 19.98
N ASN A 145 7.12 19.92 20.87
CA ASN A 145 7.65 18.67 21.42
C ASN A 145 6.57 17.91 22.20
N LYS A 146 5.70 18.61 22.95
CA LYS A 146 4.57 18.00 23.65
C LYS A 146 3.58 17.36 22.66
N SER A 147 3.19 18.07 21.62
CA SER A 147 2.29 17.53 20.59
C SER A 147 2.91 16.36 19.82
N GLN A 148 4.22 16.40 19.55
CA GLN A 148 4.93 15.28 18.93
C GLN A 148 4.94 14.05 19.84
N LYS A 149 5.16 14.22 21.15
CA LYS A 149 5.10 13.13 22.12
C LYS A 149 3.73 12.47 22.16
N GLU A 150 2.66 13.27 22.21
CA GLU A 150 1.28 12.76 22.17
C GLU A 150 0.98 11.99 20.87
N LEU A 151 1.54 12.43 19.73
CA LEU A 151 1.41 11.73 18.45
C LEU A 151 2.17 10.40 18.44
N ILE A 152 3.35 10.34 19.04
CA ILE A 152 4.14 9.11 19.18
C ILE A 152 3.36 8.10 20.03
N GLU A 153 2.85 8.52 21.20
CA GLU A 153 2.05 7.65 22.08
C GLU A 153 0.83 7.05 21.36
N LYS A 154 0.10 7.85 20.56
CA LYS A 154 -1.02 7.35 19.73
C LYS A 154 -0.58 6.36 18.65
N LYS A 155 0.59 6.59 18.03
CA LYS A 155 1.12 5.67 17.02
C LYS A 155 1.56 4.36 17.65
N ASP A 156 2.18 4.40 18.82
CA ASP A 156 2.60 3.22 19.56
C ASP A 156 1.39 2.37 19.98
N GLU A 157 0.29 2.99 20.42
CA GLU A 157 -0.98 2.30 20.69
C GLU A 157 -1.52 1.60 19.43
N TYR A 158 -1.53 2.31 18.29
CA TYR A 158 -1.99 1.74 17.03
C TYR A 158 -1.10 0.58 16.55
N ILE A 159 0.22 0.71 16.68
CA ILE A 159 1.17 -0.36 16.37
C ILE A 159 0.90 -1.57 17.27
N SER A 160 0.70 -1.39 18.56
CA SER A 160 0.40 -2.49 19.49
C SER A 160 -0.89 -3.24 19.12
N ILE A 161 -1.94 -2.51 18.70
CA ILE A 161 -3.18 -3.13 18.19
C ILE A 161 -2.91 -3.96 16.93
N LEU A 162 -2.12 -3.43 15.97
CA LEU A 162 -1.78 -4.14 14.74
C LEU A 162 -0.93 -5.38 15.03
N GLU A 163 0.07 -5.28 15.91
CA GLU A 163 0.92 -6.38 16.33
C GLU A 163 0.14 -7.50 17.03
N GLY A 164 -0.95 -7.18 17.74
CA GLY A 164 -1.83 -8.19 18.33
C GLY A 164 -2.79 -8.82 17.33
N THR A 165 -3.37 -8.02 16.43
CA THR A 165 -4.47 -8.47 15.56
C THR A 165 -4.00 -9.16 14.29
N VAL A 166 -2.93 -8.69 13.65
CA VAL A 166 -2.45 -9.25 12.38
C VAL A 166 -1.98 -10.70 12.54
N PRO A 167 -1.13 -11.07 13.51
CA PRO A 167 -0.70 -12.46 13.67
C PRO A 167 -1.85 -13.38 14.09
N ALA A 168 -2.76 -12.90 14.95
CA ALA A 168 -3.90 -13.68 15.41
C ALA A 168 -4.85 -14.02 14.24
N THR A 169 -5.17 -13.02 13.42
CA THR A 169 -6.03 -13.20 12.24
C THR A 169 -5.36 -14.06 11.18
N ALA A 170 -4.08 -13.83 10.88
CA ALA A 170 -3.32 -14.66 9.95
C ALA A 170 -3.25 -16.12 10.40
N THR A 171 -2.95 -16.37 11.68
CA THR A 171 -2.89 -17.72 12.25
C THR A 171 -4.23 -18.43 12.16
N LYS A 172 -5.33 -17.73 12.48
CA LYS A 172 -6.68 -18.29 12.38
C LYS A 172 -7.01 -18.67 10.93
N LEU A 173 -6.76 -17.76 9.98
CA LEU A 173 -7.05 -18.01 8.57
C LEU A 173 -6.22 -19.16 7.99
N VAL A 174 -4.93 -19.25 8.35
CA VAL A 174 -4.05 -20.35 7.93
C VAL A 174 -4.59 -21.68 8.44
N LYS A 175 -4.94 -21.78 9.73
CA LYS A 175 -5.53 -23.02 10.28
C LYS A 175 -6.82 -23.43 9.57
N GLU A 176 -7.73 -22.50 9.34
CA GLU A 176 -8.99 -22.77 8.62
C GLU A 176 -8.73 -23.26 7.19
N LYS A 177 -7.70 -22.74 6.53
CA LYS A 177 -7.32 -23.17 5.18
C LYS A 177 -6.59 -24.51 5.17
N ASP A 178 -5.73 -24.77 6.14
CA ASP A 178 -5.07 -26.07 6.30
C ASP A 178 -6.10 -27.18 6.55
N GLU A 179 -7.11 -26.94 7.39
CA GLU A 179 -8.22 -27.87 7.62
C GLU A 179 -9.03 -28.12 6.35
N GLN A 180 -9.34 -27.08 5.57
CA GLN A 180 -10.02 -27.23 4.27
C GLN A 180 -9.19 -28.06 3.28
N ILE A 181 -7.89 -27.79 3.20
CA ILE A 181 -6.97 -28.55 2.34
C ILE A 181 -6.91 -30.01 2.77
N PHE A 182 -6.85 -30.28 4.07
CA PHE A 182 -6.86 -31.64 4.61
C PHE A 182 -8.13 -32.39 4.20
N MET A 183 -9.32 -31.79 4.39
CA MET A 183 -10.59 -32.40 4.01
C MET A 183 -10.68 -32.69 2.50
N LEU A 184 -10.25 -31.74 1.66
CA LEU A 184 -10.25 -31.93 0.21
C LEU A 184 -9.27 -33.01 -0.23
N THR A 185 -8.14 -33.13 0.46
CA THR A 185 -7.15 -34.18 0.19
C THR A 185 -7.70 -35.56 0.51
N ASP A 186 -8.41 -35.70 1.63
CA ASP A 186 -9.06 -36.96 2.04
C ASP A 186 -10.15 -37.37 1.02
N GLN A 187 -11.01 -36.43 0.64
CA GLN A 187 -12.04 -36.65 -0.39
C GLN A 187 -11.45 -37.06 -1.74
N LEU A 188 -10.32 -36.46 -2.13
CA LEU A 188 -9.64 -36.82 -3.37
C LEU A 188 -9.08 -38.24 -3.29
N SER A 189 -8.54 -38.64 -2.14
CA SER A 189 -8.07 -40.01 -1.90
C SER A 189 -9.21 -41.04 -2.01
N ASP A 190 -10.34 -40.77 -1.37
CA ASP A 190 -11.53 -41.64 -1.45
C ASP A 190 -12.08 -41.76 -2.86
N ALA A 191 -12.14 -40.64 -3.60
CA ALA A 191 -12.55 -40.64 -4.99
C ALA A 191 -11.58 -41.46 -5.85
N GLN A 192 -10.27 -41.33 -5.63
CA GLN A 192 -9.26 -42.09 -6.35
C GLN A 192 -9.39 -43.59 -6.08
N ALA A 193 -9.60 -44.01 -4.83
CA ALA A 193 -9.84 -45.41 -4.48
C ALA A 193 -11.12 -45.96 -5.14
N SER A 194 -12.19 -45.17 -5.18
CA SER A 194 -13.44 -45.52 -5.85
C SER A 194 -13.24 -45.70 -7.36
N ILE A 195 -12.48 -44.81 -8.00
CA ILE A 195 -12.15 -44.92 -9.43
C ILE A 195 -11.38 -46.21 -9.71
N THR A 196 -10.36 -46.53 -8.90
CA THR A 196 -9.58 -47.77 -9.05
C THR A 196 -10.48 -49.01 -8.94
N THR A 197 -11.40 -49.02 -7.97
CA THR A 197 -12.37 -50.11 -7.79
C THR A 197 -13.29 -50.26 -9.01
N LEU A 198 -13.82 -49.14 -9.52
CA LEU A 198 -14.68 -49.14 -10.71
C LEU A 198 -13.93 -49.61 -11.96
N GLN A 199 -12.65 -49.25 -12.11
CA GLN A 199 -11.81 -49.72 -13.21
C GLN A 199 -11.61 -51.25 -13.17
N GLU A 200 -11.35 -51.82 -11.99
CA GLU A 200 -11.25 -53.27 -11.83
C GLU A 200 -12.57 -53.97 -12.14
N MET A 201 -13.70 -53.42 -11.67
CA MET A 201 -15.02 -53.97 -11.99
C MET A 201 -15.31 -53.93 -13.49
N LEU A 202 -14.94 -52.84 -14.17
CA LEU A 202 -15.12 -52.69 -15.61
C LEU A 202 -14.29 -53.73 -16.38
N TYR A 203 -13.01 -53.90 -16.00
CA TYR A 203 -12.15 -54.93 -16.58
C TYR A 203 -12.72 -56.35 -16.43
N GLN A 204 -13.25 -56.69 -15.24
CA GLN A 204 -13.89 -58.00 -15.04
C GLN A 204 -15.15 -58.18 -15.90
N ARG A 205 -15.93 -57.11 -16.11
CA ARG A 205 -17.11 -57.16 -16.96
C ARG A 205 -16.76 -57.31 -18.44
N GLU A 206 -15.73 -56.63 -18.92
CA GLU A 206 -15.21 -56.79 -20.28
C GLU A 206 -14.80 -58.24 -20.53
N LYS A 207 -14.05 -58.85 -19.59
CA LYS A 207 -13.68 -60.27 -19.68
C LYS A 207 -14.90 -61.21 -19.72
N GLN A 208 -15.91 -60.96 -18.88
CA GLN A 208 -17.15 -61.75 -18.90
C GLN A 208 -17.89 -61.64 -20.23
N ILE A 209 -17.87 -60.46 -20.87
CA ILE A 209 -18.48 -60.26 -22.18
C ILE A 209 -17.74 -61.08 -23.23
N GLU A 210 -16.40 -61.04 -23.24
CA GLU A 210 -15.58 -61.85 -24.16
C GLU A 210 -15.88 -63.36 -24.02
N GLU A 211 -15.96 -63.87 -22.79
CA GLU A 211 -16.30 -65.27 -22.51
C GLU A 211 -17.70 -65.64 -23.04
N LEU A 212 -18.71 -64.77 -22.81
CA LEU A 212 -20.07 -64.98 -23.30
C LEU A 212 -20.18 -64.91 -24.83
N GLU A 213 -19.39 -64.04 -25.47
CA GLU A 213 -19.32 -63.94 -26.93
C GLU A 213 -18.75 -65.22 -27.55
N GLU A 214 -17.73 -65.82 -26.93
CA GLU A 214 -17.17 -67.11 -27.35
C GLU A 214 -18.18 -68.25 -27.17
N GLU A 215 -18.87 -68.32 -26.02
CA GLU A 215 -19.92 -69.31 -25.79
C GLU A 215 -21.06 -69.20 -26.82
N LEU A 216 -21.48 -67.96 -27.14
CA LEU A 216 -22.51 -67.70 -28.14
C LEU A 216 -22.06 -68.15 -29.54
N ALA A 217 -20.81 -67.89 -29.91
CA ALA A 217 -20.25 -68.32 -31.19
C ALA A 217 -20.28 -69.85 -31.33
N ASN A 218 -19.82 -70.57 -30.30
CA ASN A 218 -19.84 -72.03 -30.26
C ASN A 218 -21.27 -72.59 -30.33
N ALA A 219 -22.22 -72.01 -29.59
CA ALA A 219 -23.62 -72.40 -29.65
C ALA A 219 -24.20 -72.22 -31.07
N ASN A 220 -23.85 -71.12 -31.75
CA ASN A 220 -24.28 -70.89 -33.14
C ASN A 220 -23.69 -71.94 -34.12
N GLU A 221 -22.43 -72.33 -33.96
CA GLU A 221 -21.84 -73.42 -34.75
C GLU A 221 -22.56 -74.76 -34.54
N GLN A 222 -22.92 -75.08 -33.29
CA GLN A 222 -23.70 -76.27 -32.97
C GLN A 222 -25.09 -76.24 -33.60
N ILE A 223 -25.77 -75.09 -33.55
CA ILE A 223 -27.08 -74.90 -34.20
C ILE A 223 -26.96 -75.13 -35.72
N GLN A 224 -25.92 -74.59 -36.36
CA GLN A 224 -25.66 -74.82 -37.79
C GLN A 224 -25.44 -76.30 -38.10
N SER A 225 -24.64 -77.00 -37.29
CA SER A 225 -24.42 -78.45 -37.43
C SER A 225 -25.71 -79.26 -37.31
N LEU A 226 -26.52 -78.97 -36.28
CA LEU A 226 -27.82 -79.61 -36.07
C LEU A 226 -28.80 -79.32 -37.20
N THR A 227 -28.76 -78.11 -37.75
CA THR A 227 -29.60 -77.71 -38.90
C THR A 227 -29.26 -78.55 -40.13
N MET A 228 -27.98 -78.73 -40.46
CA MET A 228 -27.55 -79.59 -41.57
C MET A 228 -27.95 -81.06 -41.38
N LEU A 229 -27.85 -81.57 -40.14
CA LEU A 229 -28.30 -82.92 -39.82
C LEU A 229 -29.81 -83.08 -40.01
N LEU A 230 -30.60 -82.07 -39.61
CA LEU A 230 -32.05 -82.08 -39.80
C LEU A 230 -32.42 -82.08 -41.29
N GLU A 231 -31.78 -81.25 -42.11
CA GLU A 231 -31.97 -81.23 -43.57
C GLU A 231 -31.64 -82.59 -44.20
N THR A 232 -30.56 -83.23 -43.75
CA THR A 232 -30.17 -84.58 -44.21
C THR A 232 -31.21 -85.63 -43.83
N ALA A 233 -31.73 -85.56 -42.59
CA ALA A 233 -32.78 -86.45 -42.12
C ALA A 233 -34.09 -86.25 -42.90
N ASP A 234 -34.48 -85.01 -43.18
CA ASP A 234 -35.68 -84.67 -43.95
C ASP A 234 -35.60 -85.19 -45.39
N GLY A 235 -34.43 -85.05 -46.02
CA GLY A 235 -34.16 -85.66 -47.33
C GLY A 235 -34.26 -87.19 -47.29
N SER A 236 -33.80 -87.82 -46.21
CA SER A 236 -33.92 -89.27 -46.01
C SER A 236 -35.38 -89.72 -45.81
N VAL A 237 -36.17 -88.96 -45.05
CA VAL A 237 -37.61 -89.22 -44.85
C VAL A 237 -38.36 -89.07 -46.18
N THR A 238 -38.04 -88.06 -46.98
CA THR A 238 -38.61 -87.88 -48.32
C THR A 238 -38.31 -89.09 -49.21
N ASN A 239 -37.05 -89.51 -49.28
CA ASN A 239 -36.66 -90.71 -50.05
C ASN A 239 -37.37 -91.99 -49.59
N LEU A 240 -37.51 -92.18 -48.27
CA LEU A 240 -38.23 -93.33 -47.71
C LEU A 240 -39.73 -93.27 -48.02
N THR A 241 -40.32 -92.07 -47.99
CA THR A 241 -41.73 -91.84 -48.33
C THR A 241 -41.98 -92.18 -49.80
N ASP A 242 -41.11 -91.72 -50.70
CA ASP A 242 -41.18 -92.04 -52.14
C ASP A 242 -41.03 -93.55 -52.38
N ALA A 243 -40.07 -94.19 -51.71
CA ALA A 243 -39.88 -95.63 -51.80
C ALA A 243 -41.10 -96.41 -51.30
N LEU A 244 -41.74 -95.95 -50.22
CA LEU A 244 -42.96 -96.55 -49.68
C LEU A 244 -44.14 -96.39 -50.63
N GLN A 245 -44.30 -95.21 -51.26
CA GLN A 245 -45.31 -94.99 -52.29
C GLN A 245 -45.08 -95.90 -53.50
N GLN A 246 -43.83 -96.05 -53.96
CA GLN A 246 -43.50 -96.97 -55.04
C GLN A 246 -43.86 -98.42 -54.68
N LYS A 247 -43.63 -98.83 -53.44
CA LYS A 247 -44.05 -100.16 -52.96
C LYS A 247 -45.57 -100.30 -52.88
N GLN A 248 -46.28 -99.25 -52.48
CA GLN A 248 -47.74 -99.24 -52.49
C GLN A 248 -48.28 -99.42 -53.91
N ASP A 249 -47.75 -98.68 -54.90
CA ASP A 249 -48.14 -98.81 -56.30
C ASP A 249 -47.86 -100.24 -56.84
N GLN A 250 -46.73 -100.84 -56.44
CA GLN A 250 -46.40 -102.24 -56.76
C GLN A 250 -47.41 -103.22 -56.17
N ILE A 251 -47.83 -103.02 -54.91
CA ILE A 251 -48.86 -103.83 -54.26
C ILE A 251 -50.19 -103.71 -55.00
N ASP A 252 -50.64 -102.50 -55.31
CA ASP A 252 -51.91 -102.27 -56.01
C ASP A 252 -51.92 -102.94 -57.39
N ALA A 253 -50.81 -102.87 -58.12
CA ALA A 253 -50.64 -103.58 -59.39
C ALA A 253 -50.70 -105.10 -59.24
N LEU A 254 -50.09 -105.66 -58.19
CA LEU A 254 -50.15 -107.09 -57.88
C LEU A 254 -51.57 -107.51 -57.46
N VAL A 255 -52.27 -106.71 -56.65
CA VAL A 255 -53.67 -106.93 -56.26
C VAL A 255 -54.57 -106.99 -57.49
N LYS A 256 -54.38 -106.07 -58.44
CA LYS A 256 -55.13 -106.09 -59.71
C LYS A 256 -54.85 -107.36 -60.53
N LYS A 257 -53.57 -107.76 -60.68
CA LYS A 257 -53.21 -109.01 -61.35
C LYS A 257 -53.83 -110.24 -60.66
N LEU A 258 -53.86 -110.25 -59.34
CA LEU A 258 -54.47 -111.32 -58.56
C LEU A 258 -55.98 -111.40 -58.84
N ALA A 259 -56.68 -110.26 -58.82
CA ALA A 259 -58.11 -110.18 -59.16
C ALA A 259 -58.40 -110.67 -60.59
N ASP A 260 -57.58 -110.27 -61.57
CA ASP A 260 -57.69 -110.75 -62.96
C ASP A 260 -57.48 -112.26 -63.04
N SER A 261 -56.50 -112.79 -62.29
CA SER A 261 -56.23 -114.24 -62.22
C SER A 261 -57.38 -115.00 -61.55
N GLN A 262 -57.98 -114.47 -60.47
CA GLN A 262 -59.15 -115.05 -59.82
C GLN A 262 -60.35 -115.09 -60.76
N LYS A 263 -60.62 -114.00 -61.49
CA LYS A 263 -61.69 -113.96 -62.51
C LYS A 263 -61.46 -114.99 -63.61
N ARG A 264 -60.21 -115.20 -64.03
CA ARG A 264 -59.85 -116.24 -65.00
C ARG A 264 -60.05 -117.65 -64.42
N GLU A 265 -59.72 -117.88 -63.16
CA GLU A 265 -59.99 -119.14 -62.47
C GLU A 265 -61.50 -119.43 -62.42
N GLU A 266 -62.32 -118.44 -62.08
CA GLU A 266 -63.79 -118.56 -62.06
C GLU A 266 -64.35 -118.90 -63.45
N GLN A 267 -63.88 -118.20 -64.50
CA GLN A 267 -64.23 -118.54 -65.88
C GLN A 267 -63.86 -119.97 -66.26
N LEU A 268 -62.67 -120.44 -65.85
CA LEU A 268 -62.23 -121.81 -66.09
C LEU A 268 -63.08 -122.82 -65.31
N ARG A 269 -63.45 -122.53 -64.06
CA ARG A 269 -64.37 -123.35 -63.25
C ARG A 269 -65.75 -123.45 -63.91
N ASN A 270 -66.29 -122.35 -64.44
CA ASN A 270 -67.56 -122.35 -65.16
C ASN A 270 -67.49 -123.21 -66.43
N LYS A 271 -66.44 -123.05 -67.24
CA LYS A 271 -66.22 -123.89 -68.42
C LYS A 271 -66.07 -125.38 -68.08
N LEU A 272 -65.41 -125.69 -66.97
CA LEU A 272 -65.28 -127.06 -66.47
C LEU A 272 -66.64 -127.62 -66.04
N SER A 273 -67.45 -126.83 -65.34
CA SER A 273 -68.82 -127.19 -64.95
C SER A 273 -69.71 -127.45 -66.18
N GLU A 274 -69.66 -126.57 -67.18
CA GLU A 274 -70.34 -126.76 -68.47
C GLU A 274 -69.89 -128.04 -69.16
N SER A 275 -68.57 -128.31 -69.19
CA SER A 275 -68.01 -129.55 -69.76
C SER A 275 -68.43 -130.80 -68.97
N LEU A 276 -68.56 -130.71 -67.65
CA LEU A 276 -69.08 -131.77 -66.79
C LEU A 276 -70.56 -132.03 -67.08
N SER A 277 -71.35 -130.98 -67.27
CA SER A 277 -72.75 -131.07 -67.68
C SER A 277 -72.92 -131.72 -69.05
N THR A 278 -72.11 -131.32 -70.04
CA THR A 278 -72.12 -131.97 -71.37
C THR A 278 -71.64 -133.41 -71.31
N LEU A 279 -70.64 -133.73 -70.48
CA LEU A 279 -70.18 -135.09 -70.29
C LEU A 279 -71.25 -135.96 -69.59
N ASN A 280 -72.00 -135.39 -68.64
CA ASN A 280 -73.14 -136.05 -68.01
C ASN A 280 -74.29 -136.27 -69.00
N SER A 281 -74.62 -135.31 -69.85
CA SER A 281 -75.65 -135.50 -70.89
C SER A 281 -75.22 -136.52 -71.94
N LEU A 282 -73.95 -136.53 -72.35
CA LEU A 282 -73.35 -137.59 -73.16
C LEU A 282 -73.43 -138.95 -72.47
N ARG A 283 -73.16 -139.02 -71.17
CA ARG A 283 -73.29 -140.25 -70.37
C ARG A 283 -74.75 -140.73 -70.31
N GLU A 284 -75.71 -139.83 -70.12
CA GLU A 284 -77.14 -140.18 -70.18
C GLU A 284 -77.56 -140.66 -71.56
N LEU A 285 -77.11 -140.00 -72.63
CA LEU A 285 -77.35 -140.46 -74.00
C LEU A 285 -76.72 -141.83 -74.25
N TRP A 286 -75.52 -142.08 -73.74
CA TRP A 286 -74.85 -143.37 -73.83
C TRP A 286 -75.61 -144.45 -73.04
N LEU A 287 -76.10 -144.14 -71.84
CA LEU A 287 -76.98 -145.04 -71.08
C LEU A 287 -78.27 -145.34 -71.85
N LYS A 288 -78.92 -144.33 -72.44
CA LYS A 288 -80.10 -144.52 -73.30
C LYS A 288 -79.78 -145.36 -74.54
N ALA A 289 -78.63 -145.16 -75.15
CA ALA A 289 -78.17 -145.97 -76.29
C ALA A 289 -77.87 -147.42 -75.87
N GLN A 290 -77.25 -147.61 -74.70
CA GLN A 290 -77.01 -148.93 -74.11
C GLN A 290 -78.33 -149.65 -73.82
N ASP A 291 -79.32 -148.94 -73.27
CA ASP A 291 -80.65 -149.47 -72.99
C ASP A 291 -81.41 -149.79 -74.27
N ALA A 292 -81.32 -148.94 -75.30
CA ALA A 292 -81.88 -149.21 -76.63
C ALA A 292 -81.23 -150.43 -77.30
N VAL A 293 -79.90 -150.61 -77.16
CA VAL A 293 -79.20 -151.82 -77.63
C VAL A 293 -79.68 -153.05 -76.85
N PHE A 294 -79.88 -152.94 -75.54
CA PHE A 294 -80.42 -154.01 -74.71
C PHE A 294 -81.85 -154.39 -75.14
N GLN A 295 -82.73 -153.40 -75.36
CA GLN A 295 -84.08 -153.63 -75.87
C GLN A 295 -84.08 -154.22 -77.28
N TRP A 296 -83.22 -153.74 -78.18
CA TRP A 296 -83.09 -154.32 -79.52
C TRP A 296 -82.60 -155.77 -79.46
N LYS A 297 -81.70 -156.10 -78.53
CA LYS A 297 -81.23 -157.46 -78.31
C LYS A 297 -82.32 -158.39 -77.78
N ASN A 298 -83.14 -157.93 -76.82
CA ASN A 298 -84.31 -158.67 -76.35
C ASN A 298 -85.35 -158.85 -77.45
N PHE A 299 -85.68 -157.79 -78.20
CA PHE A 299 -86.60 -157.87 -79.34
C PHE A 299 -86.10 -158.87 -80.40
N ASN A 300 -84.79 -158.89 -80.67
CA ASN A 300 -84.23 -159.83 -81.64
C ASN A 300 -84.32 -161.29 -81.14
N GLU A 301 -84.15 -161.55 -79.84
CA GLU A 301 -84.37 -162.89 -79.27
C GLU A 301 -85.85 -163.28 -79.20
N GLU A 302 -86.76 -162.35 -78.93
CA GLU A 302 -88.20 -162.57 -79.03
C GLU A 302 -88.62 -162.88 -80.47
N ALA A 303 -88.09 -162.16 -81.45
CA ALA A 303 -88.31 -162.44 -82.87
C ALA A 303 -87.76 -163.82 -83.28
N LYS A 304 -86.60 -164.20 -82.73
CA LYS A 304 -86.01 -165.54 -82.94
C LYS A 304 -86.88 -166.64 -82.34
N GLN A 305 -87.39 -166.46 -81.13
CA GLN A 305 -88.31 -167.40 -80.48
C GLN A 305 -89.64 -167.52 -81.22
N MET A 306 -90.17 -166.42 -81.80
CA MET A 306 -91.37 -166.45 -82.65
C MET A 306 -91.16 -167.22 -83.96
N ILE A 307 -89.99 -167.08 -84.60
CA ILE A 307 -89.64 -167.86 -85.79
C ILE A 307 -89.54 -169.36 -85.44
N GLU A 308 -89.01 -169.70 -84.27
CA GLU A 308 -88.88 -171.08 -83.79
C GLU A 308 -90.25 -171.71 -83.45
N GLN A 309 -91.22 -170.92 -82.95
CA GLN A 309 -92.59 -171.37 -82.69
C GLN A 309 -93.44 -171.56 -83.96
N LEU A 310 -93.21 -170.76 -85.01
CA LEU A 310 -93.86 -170.93 -86.32
C LEU A 310 -93.27 -172.10 -87.14
N GLY A 311 -92.00 -172.45 -86.92
CA GLY A 311 -91.41 -173.66 -87.52
C GLY A 311 -92.02 -174.97 -86.99
N ASN A 312 -92.40 -175.00 -85.71
CA ASN A 312 -92.93 -176.20 -85.05
C ASN A 312 -94.43 -176.46 -85.28
N SER A 313 -95.16 -175.53 -85.89
CA SER A 313 -96.59 -175.69 -86.22
C SER A 313 -96.84 -176.23 -87.64
N LEU A 314 -95.78 -176.49 -88.43
CA LEU A 314 -95.83 -177.01 -89.80
C LEU A 314 -95.44 -178.51 -89.91
N SER A 315 -95.39 -179.25 -88.79
CA SER A 315 -94.98 -180.68 -88.76
C SER A 315 -95.94 -181.62 -88.02
N SER A 316 -97.19 -181.21 -87.77
CA SER A 316 -98.27 -182.12 -87.37
C SER A 316 -99.60 -181.66 -87.98
N GLU A 317 -100.09 -182.47 -88.94
CA GLU A 317 -101.36 -182.37 -89.70
C GLU A 317 -101.43 -181.34 -90.84
#